data_AF-A0A2V7RFH7-F1
#
_entry.id   AF-A0A2V7RFH7-F1
#
_cell.length_a   1.000
_cell.length_b   1.000
_cell.length_c   1.000
_cell.angle_alpha   90.00
_cell.angle_beta   90.00
_cell.angle_gamma   90.00
#
_symmetry.space_group_name_H-M   'P 1'
#
loop_
_entity.id
_entity.type
_entity.pdbx_description
1 polymer ?
#
loop_
_entity_poly.entity_id
_entity_poly.type
_entity_poly.pdbx_seq_one_letter_code
_entity_poly.pdbx_strand_id
1 'polypeptide(L)'
;MLRLFLAAMHLIALGIGLGAVWARANALSRPLDRAAMVRAFRADTWWGIAAALWIATGLWRLLGGTEKSTSYYMHNHVFFTKMSFLVIILLLEIGPMITLIRWRQIAGRGTSAWNPNPAAARRIARISYIEAALVIAMVFAAVAMARGYGERG
;
A
#
# COMPACT_ATOMS: atom_id res chain seq x y z
N MET A 1 4.97 3.14 -26.55
CA MET A 1 6.01 3.20 -25.51
C MET A 1 5.47 3.63 -24.14
N LEU A 2 4.78 4.78 -24.01
CA LEU A 2 4.25 5.26 -22.72
C LEU A 2 3.34 4.27 -21.97
N ARG A 3 2.45 3.56 -22.68
CA ARG A 3 1.53 2.58 -22.09
C ARG A 3 2.25 1.41 -21.41
N LEU A 4 3.25 0.85 -22.08
CA LEU A 4 4.07 -0.23 -21.54
C LEU A 4 4.84 0.22 -20.31
N PHE A 5 5.40 1.43 -20.36
CA PHE A 5 6.11 2.02 -19.24
C PHE A 5 5.22 2.17 -18.00
N LEU A 6 4.01 2.73 -18.15
CA LEU A 6 3.06 2.90 -17.05
C LEU A 6 2.58 1.56 -16.47
N ALA A 7 2.34 0.56 -17.34
CA ALA A 7 1.99 -0.79 -16.90
C ALA A 7 3.14 -1.44 -16.11
N ALA A 8 4.38 -1.31 -16.58
CA ALA A 8 5.57 -1.81 -15.89
C ALA A 8 5.75 -1.11 -14.54
N MET A 9 5.60 0.22 -14.48
CA MET A 9 5.67 0.99 -13.23
C MET A 9 4.60 0.54 -12.23
N HIS A 10 3.37 0.25 -12.68
CA HIS A 10 2.30 -0.25 -11.82
C HIS A 10 2.63 -1.63 -11.21
N LEU A 11 3.27 -2.52 -11.97
CA LEU A 11 3.71 -3.83 -11.49
C LEU A 11 4.95 -3.75 -10.60
N ILE A 12 5.89 -2.86 -10.90
CA ILE A 12 7.05 -2.59 -10.04
C ILE A 12 6.58 -2.03 -8.70
N ALA A 13 5.59 -1.13 -8.70
CA ALA A 13 4.97 -0.62 -7.47
C ALA A 13 4.40 -1.75 -6.60
N LEU A 14 3.93 -2.86 -7.18
CA LEU A 14 3.52 -4.04 -6.42
C LEU A 14 4.67 -4.73 -5.70
N GLY A 15 5.79 -4.96 -6.37
CA GLY A 15 6.97 -5.53 -5.73
C GLY A 15 7.51 -4.64 -4.60
N ILE A 16 7.61 -3.33 -4.87
CA ILE A 16 8.08 -2.34 -3.88
C ILE A 16 7.09 -2.28 -2.70
N GLY A 17 5.80 -2.12 -2.97
CA GLY A 17 4.77 -1.95 -1.95
C GLY A 17 4.67 -3.17 -1.04
N LEU A 18 4.56 -4.37 -1.61
CA LEU A 18 4.44 -5.60 -0.83
C LEU A 18 5.70 -5.85 0.02
N GLY A 19 6.88 -5.66 -0.56
CA GLY A 19 8.15 -5.79 0.18
C GLY A 19 8.28 -4.76 1.30
N ALA A 20 7.89 -3.51 1.04
CA ALA A 20 7.94 -2.41 2.00
C ALA A 20 6.99 -2.63 3.18
N VAL A 21 5.71 -2.93 2.93
CA VAL A 21 4.73 -3.11 4.01
C VAL A 21 5.06 -4.35 4.86
N TRP A 22 5.58 -5.42 4.24
CA TRP A 22 6.05 -6.60 4.95
C TRP A 22 7.30 -6.32 5.79
N ALA A 23 8.26 -5.57 5.25
CA ALA A 23 9.45 -5.15 5.99
C ALA A 23 9.09 -4.26 7.19
N ARG A 24 8.11 -3.35 7.03
CA ARG A 24 7.57 -2.53 8.11
C ARG A 24 6.93 -3.39 9.21
N ALA A 25 6.11 -4.36 8.81
CA ALA A 25 5.47 -5.29 9.74
C ALA A 25 6.51 -6.06 10.56
N ASN A 26 7.51 -6.64 9.90
CA ASN A 26 8.58 -7.40 10.56
C ASN A 26 9.46 -6.55 11.48
N ALA A 27 9.72 -5.31 11.09
CA ALA A 27 10.51 -4.39 11.91
C ALA A 27 9.79 -4.01 13.21
N LEU A 28 8.46 -3.89 13.17
CA LEU A 28 7.63 -3.46 14.30
C LEU A 28 7.01 -4.61 15.11
N SER A 29 7.10 -5.86 14.64
CA SER A 29 6.63 -7.06 15.35
C SER A 29 7.65 -7.63 16.34
N ARG A 30 8.93 -7.24 16.19
CA ARG A 30 10.07 -7.65 17.02
C ARG A 30 10.36 -6.64 18.14
N PRO A 31 11.23 -6.96 19.11
CA PRO A 31 11.70 -5.98 20.09
C PRO A 31 12.20 -4.71 19.42
N LEU A 32 11.73 -3.56 19.90
CA LEU A 32 12.02 -2.26 19.30
C LEU A 32 13.42 -1.81 19.71
N ASP A 33 14.38 -1.95 18.81
CA ASP A 33 15.66 -1.28 18.89
C ASP A 33 15.73 -0.11 17.89
N ARG A 34 16.78 0.70 18.01
CA ARG A 34 16.99 1.85 17.12
C ARG A 34 17.10 1.40 15.65
N ALA A 35 17.73 0.27 15.40
CA ALA A 35 17.90 -0.27 14.05
C ALA A 35 16.56 -0.70 13.43
N ALA A 36 15.69 -1.37 14.19
CA ALA A 36 14.34 -1.74 13.79
C ALA A 36 13.53 -0.51 13.44
N MET A 37 13.63 0.57 14.22
CA MET A 37 12.92 1.79 13.91
C MET A 37 13.38 2.43 12.60
N VAL A 38 14.69 2.50 12.36
CA VAL A 38 15.23 3.00 11.09
C VAL A 38 14.76 2.14 9.91
N ARG A 39 14.74 0.81 10.07
CA ARG A 39 14.18 -0.10 9.05
C ARG A 39 12.69 0.16 8.82
N ALA A 40 11.91 0.34 9.89
CA ALA A 40 10.48 0.64 9.80
C ALA A 40 10.22 1.96 9.08
N PHE A 41 10.98 3.03 9.37
CA PHE A 41 10.86 4.32 8.68
C PHE A 41 11.24 4.25 7.20
N ARG A 42 12.30 3.51 6.85
CA ARG A 42 12.68 3.31 5.45
C ARG A 42 11.60 2.53 4.70
N ALA A 43 11.10 1.46 5.30
CA ALA A 43 10.02 0.66 4.75
C ALA A 43 8.74 1.49 4.56
N ASP A 44 8.39 2.31 5.54
CA ASP A 44 7.26 3.25 5.48
C ASP A 44 7.37 4.26 4.32
N THR A 45 8.55 4.83 4.08
CA THR A 45 8.79 5.70 2.93
C THR A 45 8.58 4.96 1.61
N TRP A 46 9.10 3.74 1.46
CA TRP A 46 8.91 2.94 0.24
C TRP A 46 7.45 2.52 0.03
N TRP A 47 6.73 2.26 1.11
CA TRP A 47 5.29 2.00 1.07
C TRP A 47 4.52 3.21 0.54
N GLY A 48 4.80 4.41 1.03
CA GLY A 48 4.22 5.65 0.52
C GLY A 48 4.53 5.91 -0.96
N ILE A 49 5.77 5.65 -1.40
CA ILE A 49 6.17 5.75 -2.81
C ILE A 49 5.37 4.76 -3.68
N ALA A 50 5.23 3.51 -3.24
CA ALA A 50 4.44 2.50 -3.95
C ALA A 50 2.97 2.90 -4.07
N ALA A 51 2.38 3.41 -2.98
CA ALA A 51 1.00 3.92 -2.98
C ALA A 51 0.82 5.06 -4.00
N ALA A 52 1.74 6.04 -4.02
CA ALA A 52 1.69 7.14 -4.99
C ALA A 52 1.80 6.64 -6.43
N LEU A 53 2.70 5.69 -6.71
CA LEU A 53 2.85 5.09 -8.04
C LEU A 53 1.58 4.36 -8.47
N TRP A 54 0.97 3.56 -7.60
CA TRP A 54 -0.27 2.84 -7.91
C TRP A 54 -1.44 3.78 -8.18
N ILE A 55 -1.60 4.83 -7.38
CA ILE A 55 -2.68 5.81 -7.58
C ILE A 55 -2.46 6.54 -8.91
N ALA A 56 -1.26 7.04 -9.18
CA ALA A 56 -0.97 7.78 -10.42
C ALA A 56 -1.17 6.92 -11.67
N THR A 57 -0.59 5.71 -11.70
CA THR A 57 -0.71 4.79 -12.84
C THR A 57 -2.11 4.18 -12.96
N GLY A 58 -2.80 3.94 -11.85
CA GLY A 58 -4.17 3.43 -11.83
C GLY A 58 -5.18 4.47 -12.32
N LEU A 59 -5.05 5.73 -11.88
CA LEU A 59 -5.90 6.83 -12.33
C LEU A 59 -5.72 7.10 -13.82
N TRP A 60 -4.48 7.04 -14.32
CA TRP A 60 -4.21 7.10 -15.75
C TRP A 60 -4.93 5.99 -16.52
N ARG A 61 -4.94 4.77 -15.99
CA ARG A 61 -5.60 3.62 -16.65
C ARG A 61 -7.12 3.76 -16.68
N LEU A 62 -7.70 4.39 -15.66
CA LEU A 62 -9.14 4.65 -15.58
C LEU A 62 -9.58 5.81 -16.49
N LEU A 63 -8.84 6.94 -16.47
CA LEU A 63 -9.23 8.17 -17.15
C LEU A 63 -8.67 8.32 -18.56
N GLY A 64 -7.55 7.64 -18.86
CA GLY A 64 -6.86 7.79 -20.14
C GLY A 64 -7.61 7.21 -21.34
N GLY A 65 -8.76 6.55 -21.14
CA GLY A 65 -9.60 5.98 -22.22
C GLY A 65 -8.86 4.98 -23.11
N THR A 66 -7.74 4.43 -22.63
CA THR A 66 -6.74 3.81 -23.50
C THR A 66 -6.96 2.32 -23.72
N GLU A 67 -7.65 1.60 -22.82
CA GLU A 67 -7.77 0.14 -22.88
C GLU A 67 -9.21 -0.39 -22.89
N LYS A 68 -10.13 0.22 -22.13
CA LYS A 68 -11.59 -0.06 -22.13
C LYS A 68 -12.33 1.23 -21.77
N SER A 69 -13.56 1.42 -22.26
CA SER A 69 -14.33 2.64 -21.95
C SER A 69 -14.58 2.76 -20.44
N THR A 70 -14.69 3.97 -19.90
CA THR A 70 -15.06 4.17 -18.49
C THR A 70 -16.35 3.44 -18.12
N SER A 71 -17.27 3.31 -19.08
CA SER A 71 -18.51 2.53 -18.95
C SER A 71 -18.25 1.05 -18.63
N TYR A 72 -17.22 0.43 -19.23
CA TYR A 72 -16.84 -0.95 -18.93
C TYR A 72 -16.42 -1.14 -17.46
N TYR A 73 -15.64 -0.20 -16.91
CA TYR A 73 -15.23 -0.26 -15.50
C TYR A 73 -16.40 -0.02 -14.55
N MET A 74 -17.33 0.86 -14.91
CA MET A 74 -18.52 1.18 -14.11
C MET A 74 -19.55 0.03 -14.04
N HIS A 75 -19.50 -0.92 -14.99
CA HIS A 75 -20.37 -2.10 -14.98
C HIS A 75 -19.72 -3.36 -14.39
N ASN A 76 -18.41 -3.36 -14.15
CA ASN A 76 -17.69 -4.53 -13.65
C ASN A 76 -17.65 -4.56 -12.11
N HIS A 77 -18.33 -5.54 -11.51
CA HIS A 77 -18.39 -5.67 -10.03
C HIS A 77 -17.02 -5.96 -9.40
N VAL A 78 -16.14 -6.67 -10.12
CA VAL A 78 -14.77 -6.96 -9.66
C VAL A 78 -13.90 -5.70 -9.65
N PHE A 79 -14.22 -4.69 -10.49
CA PHE A 79 -13.57 -3.39 -10.40
C PHE A 79 -13.88 -2.69 -9.08
N PHE A 80 -15.14 -2.67 -8.66
CA PHE A 80 -15.52 -2.13 -7.36
C PHE A 80 -14.89 -2.90 -6.21
N THR A 81 -14.79 -4.23 -6.29
CA THR A 81 -14.07 -5.02 -5.28
C THR A 81 -12.61 -4.61 -5.17
N LYS A 82 -11.91 -4.46 -6.30
CA LYS A 82 -10.52 -3.99 -6.34
C LYS A 82 -10.39 -2.58 -5.73
N MET A 83 -11.29 -1.66 -6.07
CA MET A 83 -11.28 -0.30 -5.55
C MET A 83 -11.60 -0.26 -4.05
N SER A 84 -12.52 -1.10 -3.57
CA SER A 84 -12.83 -1.25 -2.14
C SER A 84 -11.60 -1.70 -1.35
N PHE A 85 -10.82 -2.67 -1.86
CA PHE A 85 -9.57 -3.05 -1.21
C PHE A 85 -8.57 -1.90 -1.15
N LEU A 86 -8.41 -1.14 -2.24
CA LEU A 86 -7.54 0.04 -2.24
C LEU A 86 -7.99 1.07 -1.19
N VAL A 87 -9.29 1.38 -1.12
CA VAL A 87 -9.83 2.32 -0.13
C VAL A 87 -9.61 1.82 1.30
N ILE A 88 -9.86 0.54 1.58
CA ILE A 88 -9.62 -0.05 2.91
C ILE A 88 -8.14 0.05 3.28
N ILE A 89 -7.22 -0.26 2.36
CA ILE A 89 -5.77 -0.12 2.58
C ILE A 89 -5.44 1.34 2.93
N LEU A 90 -5.92 2.30 2.17
CA LEU A 90 -5.65 3.72 2.43
C LEU A 90 -6.21 4.19 3.77
N LEU A 91 -7.40 3.74 4.17
CA LEU A 91 -7.99 4.06 5.46
C LEU A 91 -7.20 3.45 6.62
N LEU A 92 -6.75 2.20 6.47
CA LEU A 92 -5.91 1.53 7.46
C LEU A 92 -4.56 2.24 7.63
N GLU A 93 -3.99 2.75 6.54
CA GLU A 93 -2.68 3.40 6.50
C GLU A 93 -2.62 4.74 7.26
N ILE A 94 -3.74 5.47 7.38
CA ILE A 94 -3.77 6.80 8.02
C ILE A 94 -3.19 6.76 9.44
N GLY A 95 -3.57 5.74 10.23
CA GLY A 95 -3.12 5.58 11.61
C GLY A 95 -1.61 5.31 11.74
N PRO A 96 -1.07 4.26 11.10
CA PRO A 96 0.36 3.99 10.96
C PRO A 96 1.16 5.20 10.49
N MET A 97 0.74 5.84 9.40
CA MET A 97 1.45 6.96 8.79
C MET A 97 1.61 8.12 9.78
N ILE A 98 0.52 8.57 10.40
CA ILE A 98 0.55 9.66 11.38
C ILE A 98 1.47 9.30 12.56
N THR A 99 1.39 8.06 13.04
CA THR A 99 2.17 7.59 14.19
C THR A 99 3.66 7.56 13.88
N LEU A 100 4.04 7.01 12.72
CA LEU A 100 5.44 6.88 12.31
C LEU A 100 6.07 8.24 11.98
N ILE A 101 5.31 9.18 11.39
CA ILE A 101 5.77 10.56 11.20
C ILE A 101 6.09 11.22 12.54
N ARG A 102 5.20 11.11 13.53
CA ARG A 102 5.43 11.65 14.88
C ARG A 102 6.67 11.01 15.52
N TRP A 103 6.83 9.70 15.41
CA TRP A 103 7.99 9.00 15.96
C TRP A 103 9.29 9.42 15.29
N ARG A 104 9.28 9.64 13.97
CA ARG A 104 10.43 10.14 13.21
C ARG A 104 10.85 11.54 13.67
N GLN A 105 9.89 12.42 13.91
CA GLN A 105 10.14 13.77 14.41
C GLN A 105 10.75 13.76 15.82
N ILE A 106 10.21 12.95 16.74
CA ILE A 106 10.73 12.84 18.11
C ILE A 106 12.15 12.25 18.11
N ALA A 107 12.39 11.21 17.30
CA ALA A 107 13.70 10.59 17.18
C ALA A 107 14.76 11.56 16.61
N GLY A 108 14.37 12.44 15.66
CA GLY A 108 15.26 13.44 15.07
C GLY A 108 15.66 14.57 16.03
N ARG A 109 14.89 14.82 17.10
CA ARG A 109 15.18 15.86 18.10
C ARG A 109 16.20 15.44 19.16
N GLY A 110 16.74 14.22 19.10
CA GLY A 110 17.76 13.75 20.05
C GLY A 110 17.26 13.59 21.50
N THR A 111 15.95 13.69 21.73
CA THR A 111 15.36 13.64 23.06
C THR A 111 15.56 12.26 23.71
N SER A 112 16.13 12.23 24.91
CA SER A 112 16.21 11.07 25.81
C SER A 112 14.83 10.52 26.24
N ALA A 113 13.76 11.28 25.97
CA ALA A 113 12.35 10.90 26.20
C ALA A 113 11.78 9.90 25.17
N TRP A 114 12.60 9.41 24.22
CA TRP A 114 12.12 8.50 23.19
C TRP A 114 11.96 7.06 23.73
N ASN A 115 10.73 6.69 24.07
CA ASN A 115 10.33 5.32 24.41
C ASN A 115 9.05 4.94 23.63
N PRO A 116 9.18 4.44 22.39
CA PRO A 116 8.01 4.09 21.57
C PRO A 116 7.22 2.96 22.24
N ASN A 117 5.93 3.18 22.46
CA ASN A 117 5.06 2.20 23.09
C ASN A 117 5.05 0.87 22.30
N PRO A 118 5.51 -0.25 22.88
CA PRO A 118 5.55 -1.54 22.20
C PRO A 118 4.17 -2.03 21.72
N ALA A 119 3.09 -1.67 22.42
CA ALA A 119 1.73 -2.01 22.01
C ALA A 119 1.32 -1.28 20.72
N ALA A 120 1.73 -0.02 20.57
CA ALA A 120 1.48 0.77 19.37
C ALA A 120 2.25 0.20 18.17
N ALA A 121 3.52 -0.20 18.36
CA ALA A 121 4.30 -0.85 17.31
C ALA A 121 3.68 -2.17 16.86
N ARG A 122 3.29 -3.03 17.81
CA ARG A 122 2.59 -4.30 17.50
C ARG A 122 1.25 -4.08 16.80
N ARG A 123 0.55 -2.98 17.08
CA ARG A 123 -0.68 -2.61 16.37
C ARG A 123 -0.36 -2.24 14.92
N ILE A 124 0.63 -1.38 14.70
CA ILE A 124 1.07 -1.00 13.34
C ILE A 124 1.54 -2.25 12.56
N ALA A 125 2.31 -3.13 13.19
CA ALA A 125 2.77 -4.36 12.55
C ALA A 125 1.60 -5.23 12.07
N ARG A 126 0.57 -5.41 12.91
CA ARG A 126 -0.65 -6.15 12.53
C ARG A 126 -1.39 -5.47 11.38
N ILE A 127 -1.55 -4.15 11.42
CA ILE A 127 -2.16 -3.39 10.32
C ILE A 127 -1.36 -3.61 9.04
N SER A 128 -0.03 -3.56 9.09
CA SER A 128 0.84 -3.80 7.93
C SER A 128 0.73 -5.22 7.36
N TYR A 129 0.56 -6.26 8.20
CA TYR A 129 0.26 -7.60 7.69
C TYR A 129 -1.12 -7.68 7.03
N ILE A 130 -2.13 -7.00 7.58
CA ILE A 130 -3.47 -6.93 6.98
C ILE A 130 -3.41 -6.20 5.64
N GLU A 131 -2.69 -5.09 5.54
CA GLU A 131 -2.47 -4.35 4.29
C GLU A 131 -1.78 -5.24 3.24
N ALA A 132 -0.76 -6.01 3.63
CA ALA A 132 -0.10 -6.96 2.73
C ALA A 132 -1.10 -8.01 2.19
N ALA A 133 -1.95 -8.57 3.07
CA ALA A 133 -2.98 -9.53 2.68
C ALA A 133 -4.02 -8.90 1.74
N LEU A 134 -4.43 -7.65 2.01
CA LEU A 134 -5.36 -6.91 1.15
C LEU A 134 -4.74 -6.59 -0.22
N VAL A 135 -3.45 -6.27 -0.29
CA VAL A 135 -2.74 -6.09 -1.56
C VAL A 135 -2.76 -7.39 -2.36
N ILE A 136 -2.51 -8.54 -1.73
CA ILE A 136 -2.58 -9.84 -2.38
C ILE A 136 -4.00 -10.13 -2.87
N ALA A 137 -5.03 -9.88 -2.05
CA ALA A 137 -6.43 -10.01 -2.45
C ALA A 137 -6.78 -9.10 -3.64
N MET A 138 -6.24 -7.88 -3.67
CA MET A 138 -6.37 -6.94 -4.77
C MET A 138 -5.73 -7.46 -6.07
N VAL A 139 -4.61 -8.20 -5.99
CA VAL A 139 -4.00 -8.89 -7.15
C VAL A 139 -4.93 -9.98 -7.67
N PHE A 140 -5.52 -10.81 -6.81
CA PHE A 140 -6.50 -11.81 -7.24
C PHE A 140 -7.70 -11.18 -7.94
N ALA A 141 -8.25 -10.09 -7.39
CA ALA A 141 -9.32 -9.33 -8.03
C ALA A 141 -8.90 -8.78 -9.41
N ALA A 142 -7.67 -8.28 -9.54
CA ALA A 142 -7.14 -7.81 -10.82
C ALA A 142 -7.01 -8.94 -11.86
N VAL A 143 -6.54 -10.13 -11.46
CA VAL A 143 -6.46 -11.29 -12.34
C VAL A 143 -7.84 -11.79 -12.75
N ALA A 144 -8.79 -11.85 -11.82
CA ALA A 144 -10.17 -12.23 -12.11
C ALA A 144 -10.81 -11.30 -13.15
N MET A 145 -10.64 -9.98 -12.99
CA MET A 145 -11.08 -8.99 -13.97
C MET A 145 -10.42 -9.18 -15.34
N ALA A 146 -9.11 -9.46 -15.38
CA ALA A 146 -8.39 -9.70 -16.64
C ALA A 146 -8.88 -10.96 -17.38
N ARG A 147 -9.52 -11.90 -16.66
CA ARG A 147 -10.12 -13.12 -17.21
C ARG A 147 -11.61 -12.96 -17.56
N GLY A 148 -12.19 -11.76 -17.42
CA GLY A 148 -13.59 -11.46 -17.77
C GLY A 148 -14.59 -11.71 -16.65
N TYR A 149 -14.17 -12.08 -15.44
CA TYR A 149 -15.09 -12.19 -14.30
C TYR A 149 -15.62 -10.80 -13.90
N GLY A 150 -16.92 -10.71 -13.63
CA GLY A 150 -17.59 -9.50 -13.18
C GLY A 150 -18.22 -8.63 -14.27
N GLU A 151 -18.05 -9.00 -15.55
CA GLU A 151 -18.85 -8.45 -16.65
C GLU A 151 -20.28 -9.01 -16.52
N ARG A 152 -21.27 -8.15 -16.25
CA ARG A 152 -22.66 -8.52 -16.50
C ARG A 152 -22.83 -8.57 -18.03
N GLY A 153 -23.12 -9.76 -18.55
CA GLY A 153 -23.50 -9.95 -19.95
C GLY A 153 -24.71 -9.12 -20.33
#